data_AF-A0A7V5FHR3-F1
#
_entry.id   AF-A0A7V5FHR3-F1
#
_cell.length_a   1.000
_cell.length_b   1.000
_cell.length_c   1.000
_cell.angle_alpha   90.00
_cell.angle_beta   90.00
_cell.angle_gamma   90.00
#
_symmetry.space_group_name_H-M   'P 1'
#
loop_
_entity.id
_entity.type
_entity.pdbx_description
1 polymer ?
#
loop_
_entity_poly.entity_id
_entity_poly.type
_entity_poly.pdbx_seq_one_letter_code
_entity_poly.pdbx_strand_id
1 'polypeptide(L)'
;MNSQRVYMERQRADGYINYRTGPYLDEMIPYDHESTSSAPWFNWENWEVYEVTRDLAFLREAYESGKKFYEWWIMNRDSDHDGLCEWIGHAVLESVRDGECASERSEAIEGTSLLLGTVQSR
;
A
#
# COMPACT_ATOMS: atom_id res chain seq x y z
N MET A 1 -19.41 3.21 7.16
CA MET A 1 -19.18 4.38 6.28
C MET A 1 -18.08 5.30 6.82
N ASN A 2 -18.05 5.60 8.14
CA ASN A 2 -17.06 6.53 8.69
C ASN A 2 -15.60 6.08 8.50
N SER A 3 -15.33 4.77 8.41
CA SER A 3 -13.98 4.26 8.10
C SER A 3 -13.50 4.72 6.72
N GLN A 4 -14.33 4.59 5.68
CA GLN A 4 -13.95 5.02 4.33
C GLN A 4 -13.83 6.54 4.22
N ARG A 5 -14.68 7.28 4.93
CA ARG A 5 -14.57 8.76 5.00
C ARG A 5 -13.25 9.20 5.63
N VAL A 6 -12.75 8.48 6.64
CA VAL A 6 -11.42 8.70 7.24
C VAL A 6 -10.28 8.53 6.23
N TYR A 7 -10.39 7.56 5.30
CA TYR A 7 -9.42 7.40 4.22
C TYR A 7 -9.46 8.58 3.25
N MET A 8 -10.66 9.02 2.85
CA MET A 8 -10.86 10.18 1.97
C MET A 8 -10.34 11.48 2.60
N GLU A 9 -10.55 11.67 3.90
CA GLU A 9 -10.07 12.85 4.66
C GLU A 9 -8.55 12.92 4.76
N ARG A 10 -7.87 11.77 4.81
CA ARG A 10 -6.42 11.66 4.89
C ARG A 10 -5.73 11.55 3.53
N GLN A 11 -6.51 11.52 2.45
CA GLN A 11 -5.98 11.56 1.10
C GLN A 11 -5.20 12.85 0.89
N ARG A 12 -3.96 12.71 0.41
CA ARG A 12 -3.11 13.85 0.09
C ARG A 12 -3.60 14.56 -1.19
N ALA A 13 -3.13 15.79 -1.38
CA ALA A 13 -3.50 16.60 -2.54
C ALA A 13 -3.09 15.98 -3.89
N ASP A 14 -2.04 15.15 -3.91
CA ASP A 14 -1.55 14.40 -5.06
C ASP A 14 -2.31 13.07 -5.29
N GLY A 15 -3.32 12.77 -4.46
CA GLY A 15 -4.16 11.58 -4.59
C GLY A 15 -3.68 10.38 -3.78
N TYR A 16 -2.48 10.42 -3.21
CA TYR A 16 -1.93 9.34 -2.40
C TYR A 16 -2.74 9.05 -1.13
N ILE A 17 -2.83 7.78 -0.77
CA ILE A 17 -3.47 7.28 0.46
C ILE A 17 -2.53 6.30 1.15
N ASN A 18 -2.26 6.58 2.43
CA ASN A 18 -1.40 5.78 3.31
C ASN A 18 -1.94 4.36 3.53
N TYR A 19 -1.06 3.36 3.49
CA TYR A 19 -1.43 1.99 3.86
C TYR A 19 -1.96 1.90 5.30
N ARG A 20 -1.28 2.56 6.25
CA ARG A 20 -1.62 2.54 7.67
C ARG A 20 -2.46 3.75 8.07
N THR A 21 -3.71 3.73 7.63
CA THR A 21 -4.68 4.80 7.90
C THR A 21 -5.89 4.30 8.70
N GLY A 22 -6.24 5.07 9.71
CA GLY A 22 -7.42 4.87 10.55
C GLY A 22 -7.79 6.13 11.33
N PRO A 23 -8.83 6.09 12.17
CA PRO A 23 -9.32 7.28 12.89
C PRO A 23 -8.26 7.92 13.80
N TYR A 24 -7.31 7.13 14.31
CA TYR A 24 -6.26 7.58 15.23
C TYR A 24 -4.84 7.46 14.66
N LEU A 25 -4.69 6.91 13.45
CA LEU A 25 -3.39 6.63 12.83
C LEU A 25 -3.39 7.16 11.40
N ASP A 26 -2.33 7.85 11.03
CA ASP A 26 -2.08 8.28 9.66
C ASP A 26 -0.58 8.20 9.39
N GLU A 27 -0.10 6.96 9.25
CA GLU A 27 1.33 6.66 9.20
C GLU A 27 1.79 6.48 7.76
N MET A 28 2.76 7.31 7.35
CA MET A 28 3.57 7.10 6.14
C MET A 28 4.76 6.21 6.50
N ILE A 29 4.98 5.15 5.74
CA ILE A 29 6.17 4.30 5.86
C ILE A 29 7.06 4.58 4.63
N PRO A 30 8.10 5.42 4.77
CA PRO A 30 9.07 5.61 3.70
C PRO A 30 10.01 4.40 3.60
N TYR A 31 10.27 3.94 2.38
CA TYR A 31 11.25 2.91 2.05
C TYR A 31 11.96 3.29 0.75
N ASP A 32 13.30 3.35 0.78
CA ASP A 32 14.15 3.64 -0.38
C ASP A 32 13.62 4.80 -1.26
N HIS A 33 13.35 5.95 -0.62
CA HIS A 33 12.84 7.18 -1.24
C HIS A 33 11.39 7.15 -1.76
N GLU A 34 10.67 6.04 -1.62
CA GLU A 34 9.24 5.93 -1.92
C GLU A 34 8.41 5.66 -0.65
N SER A 35 7.12 5.96 -0.66
CA SER A 35 6.22 5.71 0.50
C SER A 35 5.24 4.60 0.20
N THR A 36 4.90 3.82 1.23
CA THR A 36 3.92 2.74 1.10
C THR A 36 2.48 3.22 0.92
N SER A 37 1.78 2.73 -0.09
CA SER A 37 0.38 3.10 -0.35
C SER A 37 -0.60 1.98 -0.02
N SER A 38 -1.86 2.32 0.25
CA SER A 38 -2.94 1.32 0.30
C SER A 38 -3.07 0.59 -1.04
N ALA A 39 -3.48 -0.67 -1.01
CA ALA A 39 -3.81 -1.40 -2.24
C ALA A 39 -4.96 -0.71 -3.02
N PRO A 40 -4.99 -0.79 -4.36
CA PRO A 40 -5.98 -0.11 -5.20
C PRO A 40 -7.37 -0.79 -5.21
N TRP A 41 -7.84 -1.30 -4.06
CA TRP A 41 -9.19 -1.85 -3.89
C TRP A 41 -10.21 -0.80 -3.45
N PHE A 42 -9.75 0.40 -3.09
CA PHE A 42 -10.56 1.50 -2.59
C PHE A 42 -11.86 1.74 -3.40
N ASN A 43 -11.77 1.73 -4.74
CA ASN A 43 -12.94 1.95 -5.60
C ASN A 43 -13.98 0.83 -5.50
N TRP A 44 -13.51 -0.42 -5.45
CA TRP A 44 -14.38 -1.58 -5.33
C TRP A 44 -15.03 -1.64 -3.94
N GLU A 45 -14.27 -1.41 -2.87
CA GLU A 45 -14.82 -1.40 -1.51
C GLU A 45 -15.92 -0.36 -1.33
N ASN A 46 -15.71 0.86 -1.85
CA ASN A 46 -16.70 1.92 -1.77
C ASN A 46 -17.93 1.66 -2.65
N TRP A 47 -17.75 0.97 -3.79
CA TRP A 47 -18.86 0.49 -4.60
C TRP A 47 -19.73 -0.51 -3.83
N GLU A 48 -19.13 -1.49 -3.15
CA GLU A 48 -19.87 -2.47 -2.34
C GLU A 48 -20.65 -1.80 -1.19
N VAL A 49 -20.06 -0.79 -0.54
CA VAL A 49 -20.76 0.02 0.48
C VAL A 49 -21.96 0.74 -0.12
N TYR A 50 -21.82 1.30 -1.32
CA TYR A 50 -22.94 1.92 -2.03
C TYR A 50 -24.02 0.92 -2.40
N GLU A 51 -23.68 -0.29 -2.86
CA GLU A 51 -24.67 -1.31 -3.24
C GLU A 51 -25.60 -1.69 -2.07
N VAL A 52 -25.08 -1.68 -0.84
CA VAL A 52 -25.85 -1.95 0.38
C VAL A 52 -26.64 -0.72 0.85
N THR A 53 -26.00 0.46 0.85
CA THR A 53 -26.57 1.68 1.47
C THR A 53 -27.43 2.52 0.54
N ARG A 54 -27.18 2.41 -0.77
CA ARG A 54 -27.73 3.24 -1.85
C ARG A 54 -27.51 4.75 -1.64
N ASP A 55 -26.50 5.12 -0.86
CA ASP A 55 -26.14 6.52 -0.60
C ASP A 55 -25.35 7.12 -1.76
N LEU A 56 -26.04 7.91 -2.59
CA LEU A 56 -25.45 8.59 -3.74
C LEU A 56 -24.51 9.74 -3.36
N ALA A 57 -24.69 10.35 -2.17
CA ALA A 57 -23.80 11.41 -1.71
C ALA A 57 -22.44 10.80 -1.36
N PHE A 58 -22.44 9.71 -0.59
CA PHE A 58 -21.24 8.93 -0.31
C PHE A 58 -20.55 8.44 -1.58
N LEU A 59 -21.31 7.87 -2.54
CA LEU A 59 -20.73 7.38 -3.79
C LEU A 59 -20.01 8.49 -4.56
N ARG A 60 -20.57 9.71 -4.59
CA ARG A 60 -19.94 10.86 -5.26
C ARG A 60 -18.62 11.23 -4.60
N GLU A 61 -18.59 11.29 -3.28
CA GLU A 61 -17.37 11.59 -2.52
C GLU A 61 -16.29 10.51 -2.72
N ALA A 62 -16.69 9.25 -2.64
CA ALA A 62 -15.81 8.11 -2.88
C ALA A 62 -15.25 8.09 -4.31
N TYR A 63 -16.07 8.43 -5.31
CA TYR A 63 -15.63 8.49 -6.70
C TYR A 63 -14.57 9.57 -6.92
N GLU A 64 -14.77 10.78 -6.38
CA GLU A 64 -13.78 11.87 -6.51
C GLU A 64 -12.45 11.54 -5.83
N SER A 65 -12.49 10.94 -4.64
CA SER A 65 -11.28 10.48 -3.95
C SER A 65 -10.61 9.33 -4.71
N GLY A 66 -11.41 8.36 -5.15
CA GLY A 66 -10.97 7.18 -5.87
C GLY A 66 -10.32 7.46 -7.21
N LYS A 67 -10.81 8.47 -7.94
CA LYS A 67 -10.20 8.94 -9.19
C LYS A 67 -8.79 9.48 -8.95
N LYS A 68 -8.61 10.36 -7.96
CA LYS A 68 -7.29 10.91 -7.63
C LYS A 68 -6.33 9.81 -7.21
N PHE A 69 -6.83 8.82 -6.47
CA PHE A 69 -6.00 7.70 -6.04
C PHE A 69 -5.55 6.82 -7.21
N TYR A 70 -6.45 6.54 -8.14
CA TYR A 70 -6.11 5.84 -9.39
C TYR A 70 -5.08 6.62 -10.23
N GLU A 71 -5.28 7.92 -10.40
CA GLU A 71 -4.33 8.78 -11.11
C GLU A 71 -2.94 8.76 -10.46
N TRP A 72 -2.89 8.82 -9.12
CA TRP A 72 -1.65 8.68 -8.37
C TRP A 72 -0.96 7.33 -8.63
N TRP A 73 -1.70 6.22 -8.59
CA TRP A 73 -1.15 4.89 -8.86
C TRP A 73 -0.51 4.81 -10.24
N ILE A 74 -1.23 5.19 -11.30
CA ILE A 74 -0.69 5.15 -12.67
C ILE A 74 0.53 6.08 -12.83
N MET A 75 0.56 7.22 -12.14
CA MET A 75 1.69 8.16 -12.24
C MET A 75 2.94 7.74 -11.47
N ASN A 76 2.80 6.95 -10.40
CA ASN A 76 3.89 6.68 -9.44
C ASN A 76 4.26 5.20 -9.33
N ARG A 77 3.54 4.31 -10.01
CA ARG A 77 3.69 2.86 -9.89
C ARG A 77 3.75 2.14 -11.23
N ASP A 78 3.74 2.85 -12.35
CA ASP A 78 3.96 2.30 -13.69
C ASP A 78 5.29 2.85 -14.20
N SER A 79 6.38 2.25 -13.72
CA SER A 79 7.74 2.79 -13.86
C SER A 79 8.27 2.66 -15.29
N ASP A 80 7.81 1.65 -16.03
CA ASP A 80 8.21 1.40 -17.41
C ASP A 80 7.16 1.83 -18.45
N HIS A 81 6.02 2.37 -17.99
CA HIS A 81 4.93 2.91 -18.80
C HIS A 81 4.28 1.87 -19.72
N ASP A 82 4.22 0.61 -19.28
CA ASP A 82 3.54 -0.47 -20.00
C ASP A 82 2.04 -0.60 -19.64
N GLY A 83 1.60 0.18 -18.65
CA GLY A 83 0.22 0.20 -18.16
C GLY A 83 -0.06 -0.81 -17.04
N LEU A 84 0.97 -1.47 -16.50
CA LEU A 84 0.91 -2.34 -15.34
C LEU A 84 1.56 -1.65 -14.15
N CYS A 85 0.93 -1.74 -12.98
CA CYS A 85 1.51 -1.16 -11.78
C CYS A 85 2.44 -2.16 -11.06
N GLU A 86 3.60 -1.71 -10.61
CA GLU A 86 4.52 -2.44 -9.75
C GLU A 86 4.30 -2.10 -8.27
N TRP A 87 4.62 -3.07 -7.41
CA TRP A 87 4.88 -2.78 -6.01
C TRP A 87 6.31 -2.27 -5.86
N ILE A 88 6.55 -1.42 -4.87
CA ILE A 88 7.92 -0.98 -4.54
C ILE A 88 8.78 -2.14 -4.02
N GLY A 89 10.08 -1.91 -3.84
CA GLY A 89 11.06 -2.91 -3.39
C GLY A 89 10.75 -3.63 -2.07
N HIS A 90 9.79 -3.14 -1.28
CA HIS A 90 9.24 -3.80 -0.09
C HIS A 90 7.73 -4.09 -0.25
N ALA A 91 7.36 -4.85 -1.27
CA ALA A 91 5.98 -5.31 -1.49
C ALA A 91 5.33 -5.90 -0.22
N VAL A 92 6.09 -6.51 0.68
CA VAL A 92 5.61 -7.02 1.98
C VAL A 92 4.96 -5.94 2.86
N LEU A 93 5.41 -4.69 2.77
CA LEU A 93 4.85 -3.58 3.56
C LEU A 93 3.54 -3.03 2.98
N GLU A 94 3.30 -3.23 1.68
CA GLU A 94 2.12 -2.76 0.95
C GLU A 94 1.10 -3.88 0.63
N SER A 95 1.55 -5.13 0.67
CA SER A 95 0.72 -6.30 0.41
C SER A 95 -0.10 -6.65 1.64
N VAL A 96 -1.39 -6.91 1.44
CA VAL A 96 -2.28 -7.49 2.47
C VAL A 96 -1.89 -8.95 2.82
N ARG A 97 -0.89 -9.51 2.14
CA ARG A 97 -0.33 -10.82 2.44
C ARG A 97 0.87 -10.65 3.36
N ASP A 98 0.72 -11.15 4.59
CA ASP A 98 1.85 -11.40 5.49
C ASP A 98 2.97 -12.11 4.70
N GLY A 99 4.20 -11.61 4.83
CA GLY A 99 5.32 -11.76 3.88
C GLY A 99 5.80 -13.16 3.49
N GLU A 100 5.16 -14.24 3.93
CA GLU A 100 5.55 -15.61 3.62
C GLU A 100 5.09 -16.11 2.24
N CYS A 101 4.17 -15.40 1.56
CA CYS A 101 3.66 -15.85 0.25
C CYS A 101 4.47 -15.35 -0.96
N ALA A 102 5.35 -14.35 -0.80
CA ALA A 102 6.15 -13.79 -1.89
C ALA A 102 7.64 -14.21 -1.86
N SER A 103 8.11 -14.78 -0.74
CA SER A 103 9.51 -15.21 -0.59
C SER A 103 9.69 -16.71 -0.81
N GLU A 104 9.24 -17.22 -1.95
CA GLU A 104 9.82 -18.45 -2.49
C GLU A 104 10.31 -18.13 -3.89
N ARG A 105 11.63 -17.89 -4.01
CA ARG A 105 12.46 -17.68 -5.23
C ARG A 105 13.16 -16.32 -5.36
N SER A 106 13.92 -15.92 -4.35
CA SER A 106 15.17 -15.20 -4.61
C SER A 106 16.26 -15.67 -3.65
N GLU A 107 16.78 -16.87 -3.91
CA GLU A 107 18.12 -17.22 -3.41
C GLU A 107 19.17 -16.35 -4.11
N ALA A 108 20.22 -16.02 -3.36
CA ALA A 108 21.49 -15.45 -3.80
C ALA A 108 21.58 -13.93 -3.97
N ILE A 109 21.75 -13.20 -2.86
CA ILE A 109 22.80 -12.17 -2.79
C ILE A 109 23.62 -12.40 -1.51
N GLU A 110 24.91 -12.60 -1.74
CA GLU A 110 25.98 -12.92 -0.79
C GLU A 110 26.10 -11.92 0.36
N GLY A 111 26.41 -12.42 1.56
CA GLY A 111 26.79 -11.52 2.66
C GLY A 111 26.86 -12.15 4.04
N THR A 112 27.38 -13.38 4.17
CA THR A 112 27.67 -13.98 5.48
C THR A 112 28.81 -13.20 6.16
N SER A 113 28.48 -12.10 6.85
CA SER A 113 29.42 -11.42 7.74
C SER A 113 29.41 -12.08 9.12
N LEU A 114 30.38 -12.98 9.30
CA LEU A 114 31.15 -13.23 10.52
C LEU A 114 30.60 -12.67 11.85
N LEU A 115 30.20 -13.59 12.75
CA LEU A 115 30.46 -13.45 14.17
C LEU A 115 30.89 -14.82 14.74
N LEU A 116 32.22 -14.99 14.80
CA LEU A 116 32.92 -16.11 15.43
C LEU A 116 32.63 -16.13 16.94
N GLY A 117 31.84 -17.10 17.39
CA GLY A 117 31.77 -17.49 18.80
C GLY A 117 32.86 -18.52 19.09
N THR A 118 33.92 -18.10 19.77
CA THR A 118 34.95 -18.97 20.37
C THR A 118 34.34 -19.87 21.46
N VAL A 119 34.47 -21.18 21.31
CA VAL A 119 34.45 -22.13 22.44
C VAL A 119 35.73 -22.96 22.37
N GLN A 120 36.62 -22.71 23.33
CA GLN A 120 37.80 -23.53 23.61
C GLN A 120 37.38 -24.89 24.16
N SER A 121 37.89 -25.96 23.57
CA SER A 121 37.91 -27.29 24.18
C SER A 121 39.33 -27.60 24.66
N ARG A 122 39.54 -27.67 25.97
CA ARG A 122 40.45 -28.60 26.66
C ARG A 122 39.96 -28.83 28.07
#